data_AF-A0AA38X4A6-F1
#
_entry.id   AF-A0AA38X4A6-F1
#
_cell.length_a   1.000
_cell.length_b   1.000
_cell.length_c   1.000
_cell.angle_alpha   90.00
_cell.angle_beta   90.00
_cell.angle_gamma   90.00
#
_symmetry.space_group_name_H-M   'P 1'
#
loop_
_entity.id
_entity.type
_entity.pdbx_description
1 polymer ?
#
loop_
_entity_poly.entity_id
_entity_poly.type
_entity_poly.pdbx_seq_one_letter_code
_entity_poly.pdbx_strand_id
1 'polypeptide(L)'
;MASTALNGDGKLNPEPSQPEERAEHALPPKSYAEAANAVTNDQLQGTMPLDSKPKMNGDVNGSGPITNGNKSREQLDEERIIYEKHVNENGEILTSIKPSENYEDSLKHDEKTAPREKGKQRPVKRQDQTQDELASGRKAGAGWQKSAIRWAPLNVPLQRRLQTLAVLWHTTTIPLLLSFFFLLCSIPLTWPLIIPYLIYTFIISEEATDGTLRRRSPWLRKSKFWSAFASYFPARLHRTVELESTRKYIFGYHPHGIISHGAFAAFGTEALGFSDLYPGITNTLLTLDANFRVPLYRDYALALGLASVSRESIENILSKGGRNGEGMGRAVTIVIGGARESLDARPHSLRLVLKSRKGFVKLAIRTGADLVPVLAFGENELYDQVDGVEHPWIHKFQMLVKKGMGFTIPLFHARGIFNYDVGLLPYRRAVNIVVGRPIKVVQQGGKDNKVDEKYLDQVHQEYVDELVRLWDGYKDTFAKDRQGELEIVE
;
A
#
# COMPACT_ATOMS: atom_id res chain seq x y z
N MET A 1 59.95 -7.38 -18.13
CA MET A 1 59.93 -6.02 -17.55
C MET A 1 58.59 -5.41 -17.91
N ALA A 2 57.69 -4.97 -17.04
CA ALA A 2 57.78 -4.56 -15.64
C ALA A 2 56.47 -4.87 -14.87
N SER A 3 56.59 -4.79 -13.54
CA SER A 3 55.65 -5.04 -12.45
C SER A 3 54.40 -4.14 -12.45
N THR A 4 53.29 -4.66 -11.92
CA THR A 4 52.38 -3.88 -11.07
C THR A 4 51.99 -4.72 -9.86
N ALA A 5 52.54 -4.35 -8.71
CA ALA A 5 52.20 -4.87 -7.39
C ALA A 5 50.88 -4.25 -6.91
N LEU A 6 49.97 -5.08 -6.41
CA LEU A 6 48.85 -4.65 -5.58
C LEU A 6 49.10 -5.15 -4.16
N ASN A 7 49.23 -4.20 -3.23
CA ASN A 7 49.36 -4.43 -1.80
C ASN A 7 48.15 -5.23 -1.29
N GLY A 8 48.39 -6.48 -0.89
CA GLY A 8 47.43 -7.32 -0.21
C GLY A 8 47.60 -7.21 1.30
N ASP A 9 46.76 -6.39 1.93
CA ASP A 9 46.53 -6.39 3.39
C ASP A 9 45.04 -6.59 3.69
N GLY A 10 44.41 -7.52 2.98
CA GLY A 10 43.16 -8.14 3.42
C GLY A 10 43.50 -9.43 4.13
N LYS A 11 43.35 -9.48 5.46
CA LYS A 11 43.43 -10.76 6.22
C LYS A 11 42.44 -11.74 5.60
N LEU A 12 42.96 -12.73 4.90
CA LEU A 12 42.20 -13.85 4.36
C LEU A 12 41.63 -14.67 5.52
N ASN A 13 40.42 -15.20 5.33
CA ASN A 13 39.74 -16.08 6.27
C ASN A 13 40.67 -17.26 6.61
N PRO A 14 40.97 -17.54 7.90
CA PRO A 14 41.93 -18.58 8.27
C PRO A 14 41.45 -20.01 7.98
N GLU A 15 40.18 -20.20 7.61
CA GLU A 15 39.61 -21.50 7.27
C GLU A 15 39.18 -21.60 5.81
N PRO A 16 39.42 -22.75 5.14
CA PRO A 16 39.03 -22.98 3.76
C PRO A 16 37.51 -22.93 3.58
N SER A 17 37.04 -22.38 2.47
CA SER A 17 35.62 -22.22 2.15
C SER A 17 35.08 -23.32 1.24
N GLN A 18 35.96 -24.05 0.54
CA GLN A 18 35.55 -25.11 -0.37
C GLN A 18 35.16 -26.39 0.39
N PRO A 19 34.10 -27.10 -0.01
CA PRO A 19 33.65 -28.32 0.67
C PRO A 19 34.70 -29.44 0.68
N GLU A 20 35.45 -29.58 -0.42
CA GLU A 20 36.48 -30.61 -0.59
C GLU A 20 37.66 -30.38 0.37
N GLU A 21 38.17 -29.16 0.46
CA GLU A 21 39.25 -28.77 1.39
C GLU A 21 38.80 -28.85 2.86
N ARG A 22 37.54 -28.53 3.18
CA ARG A 22 37.00 -28.70 4.55
C ARG A 22 36.93 -30.17 4.96
N ALA A 23 36.60 -31.08 4.03
CA ALA A 23 36.55 -32.50 4.31
C ALA A 23 37.93 -33.07 4.63
N GLU A 24 38.98 -32.61 3.93
CA GLU A 24 40.37 -32.98 4.20
C GLU A 24 40.84 -32.54 5.60
N HIS A 25 40.30 -31.42 6.10
CA HIS A 25 40.58 -30.90 7.45
C HIS A 25 39.58 -31.33 8.52
N ALA A 26 38.66 -32.25 8.21
CA ALA A 26 37.59 -32.72 9.10
C ALA A 26 36.71 -31.58 9.70
N LEU A 27 36.52 -30.51 8.94
CA LEU A 27 35.72 -29.35 9.32
C LEU A 27 34.26 -29.52 8.86
N PRO A 28 33.26 -29.05 9.65
CA PRO A 28 31.85 -29.18 9.30
C PRO A 28 31.50 -28.36 8.04
N PRO A 29 30.56 -28.83 7.20
CA PRO A 29 30.17 -28.14 5.97
C PRO A 29 29.62 -26.75 6.29
N LYS A 30 30.11 -25.74 5.57
CA LYS A 30 29.76 -24.33 5.77
C LYS A 30 29.15 -23.77 4.49
N SER A 31 28.04 -23.05 4.63
CA SER A 31 27.40 -22.39 3.50
C SER A 31 28.24 -21.21 2.99
N TYR A 32 28.20 -20.94 1.68
CA TYR A 32 28.85 -19.74 1.11
C TYR A 32 28.36 -18.44 1.77
N ALA A 33 27.09 -18.38 2.18
CA ALA A 33 26.54 -17.24 2.90
C ALA A 33 27.13 -17.10 4.32
N GLU A 34 27.39 -18.21 5.01
CA GLU A 34 28.04 -18.22 6.33
C GLU A 34 29.52 -17.83 6.25
N ALA A 35 30.20 -18.18 5.15
CA ALA A 35 31.58 -17.77 4.90
C ALA A 35 31.70 -16.24 4.69
N ALA A 36 30.70 -15.63 4.04
CA ALA A 36 30.66 -14.18 3.82
C ALA A 36 30.34 -13.38 5.09
N ASN A 37 29.47 -13.91 5.96
CA ASN A 37 29.02 -13.22 7.18
C ASN A 37 30.03 -13.29 8.34
N ALA A 38 30.95 -14.26 8.34
CA ALA A 38 31.97 -14.37 9.39
C ALA A 38 32.94 -13.17 9.44
N VAL A 39 33.17 -12.51 8.29
CA VAL A 39 34.03 -11.33 8.17
C VAL A 39 33.49 -10.13 8.97
N THR A 40 32.19 -10.09 9.25
CA THR A 40 31.52 -8.96 9.90
C THR A 40 31.57 -9.02 11.43
N ASN A 41 31.66 -10.23 12.01
CA ASN A 41 31.63 -10.41 13.47
C ASN A 41 33.00 -10.27 14.14
N ASP A 42 34.10 -10.62 13.45
CA ASP A 42 35.45 -10.54 14.03
C ASP A 42 36.03 -9.11 14.07
N GLN A 43 35.39 -8.13 13.43
CA GLN A 43 35.81 -6.72 13.50
C GLN A 43 35.25 -5.96 14.73
N LEU A 44 34.44 -6.61 15.58
CA LEU A 44 33.79 -5.97 16.73
C LEU A 44 34.32 -6.41 18.10
N GLN A 45 35.39 -7.21 18.18
CA GLN A 45 36.01 -7.59 19.46
C GLN A 45 37.51 -7.26 19.52
N GLY A 46 37.80 -6.01 19.88
CA GLY A 46 39.13 -5.59 20.33
C GLY A 46 39.28 -5.75 21.85
N THR A 47 39.96 -6.84 22.24
CA THR A 47 40.94 -7.00 23.34
C THR A 47 40.87 -6.10 24.61
N MET A 48 40.75 -6.72 25.80
CA MET A 48 41.66 -6.55 26.97
C MET A 48 41.39 -7.64 28.06
N PRO A 49 42.37 -7.98 28.92
CA PRO A 49 42.57 -9.35 29.41
C PRO A 49 41.95 -9.69 30.77
N LEU A 50 41.84 -11.01 31.02
CA LEU A 50 41.48 -11.65 32.28
C LEU A 50 42.46 -11.30 33.41
N ASP A 51 41.94 -10.99 34.61
CA ASP A 51 42.33 -11.75 35.81
C ASP A 51 41.42 -11.50 37.05
N SER A 52 41.31 -12.56 37.87
CA SER A 52 40.84 -12.62 39.27
C SER A 52 39.33 -12.63 39.60
N LYS A 53 38.85 -13.81 40.04
CA LYS A 53 37.86 -13.97 41.14
C LYS A 53 38.63 -13.82 42.49
N PRO A 54 38.02 -13.59 43.69
CA PRO A 54 36.67 -14.03 44.11
C PRO A 54 35.91 -13.14 45.14
N LYS A 55 34.67 -13.58 45.46
CA LYS A 55 33.96 -13.62 46.77
C LYS A 55 32.63 -12.86 46.95
N MET A 56 31.73 -13.62 47.60
CA MET A 56 30.42 -13.33 48.19
C MET A 56 30.41 -12.19 49.21
N ASN A 57 29.32 -11.41 49.24
CA ASN A 57 28.33 -11.29 50.33
C ASN A 57 27.66 -9.90 50.35
N GLY A 58 26.38 -9.88 50.74
CA GLY A 58 25.86 -8.84 51.63
C GLY A 58 24.78 -7.92 51.05
N ASP A 59 23.57 -8.09 51.56
CA ASP A 59 22.52 -7.07 51.64
C ASP A 59 23.03 -5.71 52.15
N VAL A 60 22.36 -4.62 51.78
CA VAL A 60 21.77 -3.61 52.69
C VAL A 60 21.32 -2.35 51.92
N ASN A 61 20.12 -1.90 52.26
CA ASN A 61 19.47 -0.63 51.94
C ASN A 61 20.36 0.61 52.10
N GLY A 62 20.18 1.62 51.23
CA GLY A 62 20.75 2.95 51.47
C GLY A 62 20.37 3.97 50.41
N SER A 63 19.54 4.92 50.83
CA SER A 63 18.97 6.04 50.07
C SER A 63 19.96 7.14 49.64
N GLY A 64 19.70 7.74 48.47
CA GLY A 64 20.04 9.12 48.08
C GLY A 64 20.78 9.24 46.74
N PRO A 65 20.86 10.43 46.10
CA PRO A 65 19.97 11.60 46.09
C PRO A 65 19.44 11.90 44.66
N ILE A 66 18.45 12.80 44.59
CA ILE A 66 18.02 13.44 43.34
C ILE A 66 19.15 14.35 42.86
N THR A 67 19.76 14.02 41.72
CA THR A 67 20.55 14.97 40.93
C THR A 67 20.13 14.89 39.46
N ASN A 68 19.54 15.99 38.99
CA ASN A 68 19.31 16.27 37.58
C ASN A 68 20.65 16.24 36.84
N GLY A 69 20.81 15.30 35.91
CA GLY A 69 21.93 15.22 35.01
C GLY A 69 21.46 14.78 33.64
N ASN A 70 21.55 15.69 32.68
CA ASN A 70 21.45 15.49 31.23
C ASN A 70 21.51 14.02 30.78
N LYS A 71 20.35 13.40 30.53
CA LYS A 71 20.27 12.30 29.55
C LYS A 71 20.12 12.92 28.17
N SER A 72 21.28 13.11 27.55
CA SER A 72 21.49 13.12 26.11
C SER A 72 20.57 12.09 25.42
N ARG A 73 19.53 12.59 24.75
CA ARG A 73 19.34 12.58 23.29
C ARG A 73 19.84 11.37 22.46
N GLU A 74 19.95 10.16 23.02
CA GLU A 74 20.40 8.95 22.31
C GLU A 74 19.58 7.66 22.63
N GLN A 75 18.35 7.78 23.14
CA GLN A 75 17.47 6.61 23.39
C GLN A 75 16.02 6.81 22.93
N LEU A 76 15.83 7.45 21.77
CA LEU A 76 14.56 7.41 21.06
C LEU A 76 14.86 6.96 19.63
N ASP A 77 14.11 5.95 19.16
CA ASP A 77 14.05 5.43 17.78
C ASP A 77 14.77 4.11 17.45
N GLU A 78 14.55 3.06 18.26
CA GLU A 78 14.42 1.70 17.72
C GLU A 78 13.20 0.99 18.32
N GLU A 79 12.00 1.37 17.84
CA GLU A 79 10.83 0.49 17.97
C GLU A 79 11.13 -0.81 17.22
N ARG A 80 11.42 -1.88 17.95
CA ARG A 80 11.66 -3.22 17.39
C ARG A 80 10.42 -3.63 16.60
N ILE A 81 10.50 -3.71 15.27
CA ILE A 81 9.38 -4.08 14.40
C ILE A 81 8.92 -5.50 14.80
N ILE A 82 7.65 -5.62 15.23
CA ILE A 82 7.07 -6.89 15.65
C ILE A 82 6.25 -7.45 14.49
N TYR A 83 6.55 -8.68 14.07
CA TYR A 83 5.75 -9.39 13.08
C TYR A 83 4.71 -10.28 13.77
N GLU A 84 3.53 -10.35 13.17
CA GLU A 84 2.44 -11.23 13.53
C GLU A 84 2.28 -12.30 12.45
N LYS A 85 2.14 -13.56 12.86
CA LYS A 85 1.94 -14.70 11.97
C LYS A 85 0.53 -15.26 12.21
N HIS A 86 -0.30 -15.23 11.18
CA HIS A 86 -1.62 -15.89 11.20
C HIS A 86 -1.53 -17.18 10.41
N VAL A 87 -2.00 -18.28 10.98
CA VAL A 87 -2.07 -19.58 10.29
C VAL A 87 -3.52 -19.78 9.85
N ASN A 88 -3.76 -19.96 8.55
CA ASN A 88 -5.11 -20.28 8.08
C ASN A 88 -5.44 -21.76 8.33
N GLU A 89 -6.69 -22.15 8.08
CA GLU A 89 -7.17 -23.53 8.26
C GLU A 89 -6.37 -24.57 7.45
N ASN A 90 -5.71 -24.12 6.37
CA ASN A 90 -4.88 -24.94 5.50
C ASN A 90 -3.40 -25.00 5.93
N GLY A 91 -3.03 -24.38 7.06
CA GLY A 91 -1.66 -24.37 7.58
C GLY A 91 -0.73 -23.33 6.96
N GLU A 92 -1.22 -22.43 6.10
CA GLU A 92 -0.44 -21.36 5.49
C GLU A 92 -0.22 -20.20 6.45
N ILE A 93 1.00 -19.65 6.43
CA ILE A 93 1.40 -18.56 7.31
C ILE A 93 1.28 -17.22 6.58
N LEU A 94 0.42 -16.35 7.09
CA LEU A 94 0.39 -14.93 6.75
C LEU A 94 1.26 -14.15 7.72
N THR A 95 2.32 -13.52 7.21
CA THR A 95 3.16 -12.61 8.00
C THR A 95 2.71 -11.18 7.76
N SER A 96 2.44 -10.43 8.82
CA SER A 96 2.07 -9.02 8.75
C SER A 96 2.74 -8.25 9.89
N ILE A 97 2.86 -6.93 9.78
CA ILE A 97 3.43 -6.12 10.86
C ILE A 97 2.38 -5.98 11.95
N LYS A 98 2.74 -6.18 13.22
CA LYS A 98 1.81 -6.08 14.35
C LYS A 98 1.13 -4.70 14.33
N PRO A 99 -0.21 -4.64 14.45
CA PRO A 99 -0.89 -3.37 14.41
C PRO A 99 -0.62 -2.58 15.70
N SER A 100 -0.81 -1.26 15.65
CA SER A 100 -0.75 -0.40 16.85
C SER A 100 -1.82 -0.80 17.87
N GLU A 101 -1.60 -0.52 19.16
CA GLU A 101 -2.53 -0.85 20.25
C GLU A 101 -3.99 -0.41 19.99
N ASN A 102 -4.18 0.70 19.27
CA ASN A 102 -5.49 1.28 18.97
C ASN A 102 -6.23 0.63 17.78
N TYR A 103 -5.71 -0.46 17.21
CA TYR A 103 -6.28 -1.13 16.05
C TYR A 103 -7.61 -1.84 16.36
N GLU A 104 -7.71 -2.50 17.52
CA GLU A 104 -8.95 -3.14 17.95
C GLU A 104 -10.09 -2.12 18.13
N ASP A 105 -9.76 -0.91 18.57
CA ASP A 105 -10.74 0.17 18.68
C ASP A 105 -11.21 0.64 17.30
N SER A 106 -10.35 0.62 16.28
CA SER A 106 -10.76 0.94 14.91
C SER A 106 -11.73 -0.11 14.35
N LEU A 107 -11.51 -1.40 14.63
CA LEU A 107 -12.40 -2.49 14.20
C LEU A 107 -13.77 -2.44 14.88
N LYS A 108 -13.83 -2.25 16.21
CA LYS A 108 -15.10 -2.17 16.97
C LYS A 108 -15.99 -1.00 16.56
N HIS A 109 -15.42 0.03 15.95
CA HIS A 109 -16.16 1.21 15.54
C HIS A 109 -16.74 1.10 14.13
N ASP A 110 -16.20 0.23 13.26
CA ASP A 110 -16.74 -0.06 11.93
C ASP A 110 -18.20 -0.53 12.05
N GLU A 111 -18.49 -1.47 12.96
CA GLU A 111 -19.85 -1.99 13.24
C GLU A 111 -20.87 -0.89 13.60
N LYS A 112 -20.45 0.14 14.34
CA LYS A 112 -21.36 1.23 14.80
C LYS A 112 -21.66 2.27 13.72
N THR A 113 -20.85 2.29 12.66
CA THR A 113 -20.98 3.24 11.54
C THR A 113 -21.61 2.63 10.28
N ALA A 114 -21.86 1.32 10.24
CA ALA A 114 -22.50 0.66 9.11
C ALA A 114 -23.86 1.31 8.73
N PRO A 115 -24.18 1.45 7.43
CA PRO A 115 -25.48 1.93 6.97
C PRO A 115 -26.60 0.97 7.38
N ARG A 116 -27.82 1.49 7.51
CA ARG A 116 -28.99 0.72 7.98
C ARG A 116 -29.33 -0.39 6.98
N GLU A 117 -29.31 -1.65 7.41
CA GLU A 117 -29.89 -2.76 6.64
C GLU A 117 -31.36 -2.43 6.30
N LYS A 118 -31.71 -2.49 5.01
CA LYS A 118 -33.11 -2.38 4.55
C LYS A 118 -33.86 -3.68 4.84
N GLY A 119 -34.17 -3.94 6.12
CA GLY A 119 -34.91 -5.12 6.56
C GLY A 119 -36.12 -4.79 7.45
N LYS A 120 -37.33 -5.05 6.92
CA LYS A 120 -38.67 -5.16 7.54
C LYS A 120 -39.01 -4.23 8.72
N GLN A 121 -39.85 -3.23 8.46
CA GLN A 121 -40.56 -2.43 9.46
C GLN A 121 -41.31 -3.35 10.44
N ARG A 122 -40.89 -3.40 11.71
CA ARG A 122 -41.74 -3.87 12.81
C ARG A 122 -42.59 -2.70 13.30
N PRO A 123 -43.90 -2.86 13.54
CA PRO A 123 -44.74 -1.78 14.01
C PRO A 123 -44.37 -1.45 15.47
N VAL A 124 -44.07 -0.19 15.73
CA VAL A 124 -43.82 0.32 17.08
C VAL A 124 -45.15 0.43 17.82
N LYS A 125 -45.30 -0.29 18.94
CA LYS A 125 -46.43 -0.14 19.87
C LYS A 125 -46.39 1.24 20.50
N ARG A 126 -47.54 1.93 20.43
CA ARG A 126 -47.82 3.22 21.09
C ARG A 126 -48.00 2.94 22.59
N GLN A 127 -47.23 3.59 23.45
CA GLN A 127 -47.44 3.64 24.89
C GLN A 127 -47.47 5.10 25.35
N ASP A 128 -48.24 5.32 26.41
CA ASP A 128 -49.02 6.50 26.76
C ASP A 128 -48.28 7.83 26.91
N GLN A 129 -49.03 8.88 26.55
CA GLN A 129 -48.79 10.27 26.87
C GLN A 129 -49.31 10.57 28.28
N THR A 130 -48.44 11.00 29.19
CA THR A 130 -48.82 11.89 30.30
C THR A 130 -47.60 12.67 30.78
N GLN A 131 -47.57 13.96 30.43
CA GLN A 131 -47.27 15.13 31.26
C GLN A 131 -46.75 16.26 30.37
N ASP A 132 -47.67 17.16 30.04
CA ASP A 132 -47.38 18.47 29.46
C ASP A 132 -46.69 19.35 30.52
N GLU A 133 -45.40 19.58 30.35
CA GLU A 133 -44.74 20.77 30.87
C GLU A 133 -44.53 21.75 29.71
N LEU A 134 -45.18 22.91 29.83
CA LEU A 134 -45.05 24.06 28.94
C LEU A 134 -43.64 24.66 29.05
N ALA A 135 -42.68 24.13 28.29
CA ALA A 135 -41.40 24.77 28.03
C ALA A 135 -41.44 25.48 26.66
N SER A 136 -41.79 26.77 26.68
CA SER A 136 -41.59 27.69 25.56
C SER A 136 -40.11 27.82 25.26
N GLY A 137 -39.62 27.06 24.27
CA GLY A 137 -38.30 27.21 23.69
C GLY A 137 -38.02 26.10 22.68
N ARG A 138 -37.60 26.44 21.46
CA ARG A 138 -37.04 25.44 20.54
C ARG A 138 -35.76 24.89 21.18
N LYS A 139 -35.78 23.67 21.72
CA LYS A 139 -34.56 22.94 22.10
C LYS A 139 -33.70 22.80 20.85
N ALA A 140 -32.53 23.44 20.80
CA ALA A 140 -31.57 23.25 19.72
C ALA A 140 -31.25 21.74 19.61
N GLY A 141 -31.51 21.15 18.43
CA GLY A 141 -31.34 19.70 18.20
C GLY A 141 -32.57 18.83 18.43
N ALA A 142 -33.68 19.35 18.97
CA ALA A 142 -34.94 18.60 19.04
C ALA A 142 -35.48 18.36 17.61
N GLY A 143 -35.43 17.12 17.15
CA GLY A 143 -35.76 16.71 15.78
C GLY A 143 -34.58 16.14 14.97
N TRP A 144 -33.33 16.35 15.41
CA TRP A 144 -32.14 15.75 14.76
C TRP A 144 -32.08 14.23 14.92
N GLN A 145 -32.74 13.66 15.95
CA GLN A 145 -32.91 12.21 16.08
C GLN A 145 -33.89 11.62 15.05
N LYS A 146 -34.65 12.47 14.34
CA LYS A 146 -35.57 12.11 13.26
C LYS A 146 -35.03 12.49 11.87
N SER A 147 -33.84 13.09 11.75
CA SER A 147 -33.27 13.37 10.43
C SER A 147 -32.87 12.07 9.75
N ALA A 148 -33.18 11.94 8.45
CA ALA A 148 -32.73 10.81 7.63
C ALA A 148 -31.20 10.72 7.53
N ILE A 149 -30.50 11.79 7.91
CA ILE A 149 -29.05 11.95 7.90
C ILE A 149 -28.53 11.91 9.34
N ARG A 150 -27.62 10.98 9.65
CA ARG A 150 -26.92 10.85 10.93
C ARG A 150 -25.67 11.73 10.91
N TRP A 151 -25.68 12.79 11.70
CA TRP A 151 -24.55 13.70 11.84
C TRP A 151 -23.46 13.11 12.73
N ALA A 152 -22.20 13.45 12.45
CA ALA A 152 -21.09 13.08 13.32
C ALA A 152 -21.22 13.80 14.68
N PRO A 153 -21.02 13.11 15.82
CA PRO A 153 -21.07 13.75 17.13
C PRO A 153 -19.97 14.81 17.25
N LEU A 154 -20.23 15.95 17.89
CA LEU A 154 -19.23 17.03 18.02
C LEU A 154 -17.98 16.61 18.84
N ASN A 155 -18.11 15.58 19.68
CA ASN A 155 -17.04 15.02 20.50
C ASN A 155 -16.33 13.83 19.81
N VAL A 156 -15.83 14.02 18.59
CA VAL A 156 -14.93 13.05 17.94
C VAL A 156 -13.47 13.28 18.40
N PRO A 157 -12.75 12.24 18.88
CA PRO A 157 -11.33 12.32 19.25
C PRO A 157 -10.44 12.87 18.12
N LEU A 158 -9.37 13.58 18.50
CA LEU A 158 -8.41 14.19 17.55
C LEU A 158 -7.85 13.17 16.55
N GLN A 159 -7.51 11.96 17.00
CA GLN A 159 -6.99 10.90 16.15
C GLN A 159 -7.96 10.57 15.00
N ARG A 160 -9.26 10.47 15.26
CA ARG A 160 -10.26 10.18 14.22
C ARG A 160 -10.45 11.35 13.26
N ARG A 161 -10.25 12.59 13.72
CA ARG A 161 -10.24 13.77 12.85
C ARG A 161 -9.01 13.76 11.95
N LEU A 162 -7.84 13.39 12.46
CA LEU A 162 -6.62 13.23 11.66
C LEU A 162 -6.74 12.11 10.62
N GLN A 163 -7.30 10.96 10.99
CA GLN A 163 -7.62 9.89 10.03
C GLN A 163 -8.57 10.37 8.93
N THR A 164 -9.65 11.08 9.31
CA THR A 164 -10.61 11.67 8.35
C THR A 164 -9.93 12.69 7.44
N LEU A 165 -9.09 13.55 8.01
CA LEU A 165 -8.34 14.56 7.27
C LEU A 165 -7.37 13.91 6.29
N ALA A 166 -6.71 12.82 6.67
CA ALA A 166 -5.78 12.11 5.80
C ALA A 166 -6.49 11.50 4.58
N VAL A 167 -7.64 10.86 4.79
CA VAL A 167 -8.45 10.30 3.70
C VAL A 167 -9.10 11.41 2.86
N LEU A 168 -9.59 12.48 3.49
CA LEU A 168 -10.15 13.63 2.79
C LEU A 168 -9.09 14.30 1.93
N TRP A 169 -7.89 14.53 2.46
CA TRP A 169 -6.76 15.04 1.70
C TRP A 169 -6.50 14.12 0.50
N HIS A 170 -6.30 12.82 0.70
CA HIS A 170 -6.02 11.89 -0.40
C HIS A 170 -7.09 11.94 -1.50
N THR A 171 -8.38 11.91 -1.12
CA THR A 171 -9.51 11.94 -2.07
C THR A 171 -9.71 13.31 -2.76
N THR A 172 -9.25 14.40 -2.16
CA THR A 172 -9.43 15.77 -2.69
C THR A 172 -8.14 16.44 -3.14
N THR A 173 -7.00 15.74 -3.11
CA THR A 173 -5.69 16.34 -3.42
C THR A 173 -5.67 16.91 -4.83
N ILE A 174 -6.20 16.17 -5.82
CA ILE A 174 -6.25 16.62 -7.22
C ILE A 174 -7.03 17.94 -7.36
N PRO A 175 -8.32 18.04 -6.99
CA PRO A 175 -9.06 19.29 -7.13
C PRO A 175 -8.48 20.42 -6.28
N LEU A 176 -7.93 20.13 -5.09
CA LEU A 176 -7.30 21.15 -4.25
C LEU A 176 -6.05 21.74 -4.90
N LEU A 177 -5.11 20.89 -5.35
CA LEU A 177 -3.87 21.36 -5.98
C LEU A 177 -4.13 22.02 -7.33
N LEU A 178 -5.10 21.52 -8.10
CA LEU A 178 -5.49 22.14 -9.36
C LEU A 178 -6.16 23.51 -9.14
N SER A 179 -7.03 23.64 -8.15
CA SER A 179 -7.65 24.93 -7.79
C SER A 179 -6.60 25.92 -7.32
N PHE A 180 -5.63 25.46 -6.51
CA PHE A 180 -4.52 26.28 -6.07
C PHE A 180 -3.63 26.71 -7.25
N PHE A 181 -3.35 25.82 -8.20
CA PHE A 181 -2.64 26.16 -9.43
C PHE A 181 -3.37 27.26 -10.23
N PHE A 182 -4.68 27.14 -10.44
CA PHE A 182 -5.45 28.17 -11.14
C PHE A 182 -5.49 29.50 -10.38
N LEU A 183 -5.54 29.46 -9.04
CA LEU A 183 -5.40 30.66 -8.22
C LEU A 183 -4.03 31.33 -8.47
N LEU A 184 -2.94 30.57 -8.51
CA LEU A 184 -1.63 31.12 -8.86
C LEU A 184 -1.64 31.74 -10.27
N CYS A 185 -2.19 31.05 -11.27
CA CYS A 185 -2.34 31.60 -12.64
C CYS A 185 -3.12 32.92 -12.68
N SER A 186 -4.08 33.12 -11.78
CA SER A 186 -4.86 34.37 -11.70
C SER A 186 -4.06 35.58 -11.17
N ILE A 187 -2.87 35.35 -10.60
CA ILE A 187 -2.01 36.37 -10.02
C ILE A 187 -0.81 36.61 -10.95
N PRO A 188 -0.75 37.71 -11.74
CA PRO A 188 0.31 37.95 -12.70
C PRO A 188 1.73 37.96 -12.12
N LEU A 189 1.90 38.32 -10.85
CA LEU A 189 3.19 38.29 -10.14
C LEU A 189 3.83 36.89 -10.08
N THR A 190 3.03 35.82 -10.20
CA THR A 190 3.53 34.45 -10.15
C THR A 190 3.94 33.91 -11.52
N TRP A 191 3.57 34.59 -12.62
CA TRP A 191 3.82 34.12 -13.98
C TRP A 191 5.29 33.86 -14.32
N PRO A 192 6.26 34.67 -13.84
CA PRO A 192 7.67 34.39 -14.05
C PRO A 192 8.13 33.03 -13.49
N LEU A 193 7.39 32.45 -12.53
CA LEU A 193 7.65 31.11 -12.00
C LEU A 193 6.79 30.06 -12.71
N ILE A 194 5.51 30.36 -12.96
CA ILE A 194 4.57 29.41 -13.58
C ILE A 194 4.97 29.08 -15.02
N ILE A 195 5.32 30.07 -15.83
CA ILE A 195 5.60 29.85 -17.26
C ILE A 195 6.79 28.90 -17.45
N PRO A 196 7.97 29.12 -16.82
CA PRO A 196 9.07 28.16 -16.89
C PRO A 196 8.70 26.79 -16.33
N TYR A 197 7.93 26.74 -15.24
CA TYR A 197 7.47 25.48 -14.66
C TYR A 197 6.55 24.68 -15.61
N LEU A 198 5.65 25.34 -16.33
CA LEU A 198 4.79 24.69 -17.32
C LEU A 198 5.59 24.22 -18.54
N ILE A 199 6.53 25.03 -19.03
CA ILE A 199 7.44 24.65 -20.11
C ILE A 199 8.22 23.38 -19.70
N TYR A 200 8.81 23.40 -18.50
CA TYR A 200 9.51 22.23 -17.98
C TYR A 200 8.59 21.01 -17.89
N THR A 201 7.41 21.18 -17.30
CA THR A 201 6.47 20.07 -17.04
C THR A 201 5.93 19.44 -18.32
N PHE A 202 5.56 20.23 -19.31
CA PHE A 202 4.88 19.74 -20.52
C PHE A 202 5.81 19.45 -21.70
N ILE A 203 6.99 20.07 -21.75
CA ILE A 203 7.89 19.96 -22.91
C ILE A 203 9.15 19.16 -22.57
N ILE A 204 9.66 19.26 -21.34
CA ILE A 204 10.99 18.74 -20.97
C ILE A 204 10.90 17.48 -20.10
N SER A 205 9.92 17.39 -19.20
CA SER A 205 9.97 16.46 -18.08
C SER A 205 9.36 15.09 -18.38
N GLU A 206 10.21 14.07 -18.48
CA GLU A 206 9.83 12.64 -18.65
C GLU A 206 9.85 11.84 -17.33
N GLU A 207 9.88 12.51 -16.17
CA GLU A 207 10.08 11.86 -14.85
C GLU A 207 9.02 10.80 -14.48
N ALA A 208 7.85 10.84 -15.11
CA ALA A 208 6.79 9.85 -14.88
C ALA A 208 7.03 8.52 -15.61
N THR A 209 7.92 8.51 -16.61
CA THR A 209 8.22 7.37 -17.48
C THR A 209 9.70 6.98 -17.49
N ASP A 210 10.62 7.83 -17.02
CA ASP A 210 12.06 7.62 -17.15
C ASP A 210 12.64 6.41 -16.38
N GLY A 211 11.93 5.94 -15.35
CA GLY A 211 12.30 4.82 -14.46
C GLY A 211 13.30 5.15 -13.35
N THR A 212 13.72 6.41 -13.20
CA THR A 212 14.80 6.78 -12.25
C THR A 212 14.32 6.94 -10.82
N LEU A 213 13.03 7.30 -10.64
CA LEU A 213 12.40 7.61 -9.34
C LEU A 213 13.12 8.71 -8.54
N ARG A 214 13.83 9.65 -9.21
CA ARG A 214 14.63 10.71 -8.58
C ARG A 214 13.86 11.57 -7.57
N ARG A 215 12.57 11.78 -7.80
CA ARG A 215 11.72 12.63 -6.96
C ARG A 215 11.08 11.91 -5.80
N ARG A 216 11.17 10.57 -5.74
CA ARG A 216 10.60 9.78 -4.65
C ARG A 216 11.19 10.22 -3.32
N SER A 217 10.33 10.66 -2.41
CA SER A 217 10.70 11.09 -1.07
C SER A 217 10.39 9.99 -0.05
N PRO A 218 11.42 9.36 0.55
CA PRO A 218 11.22 8.40 1.64
C PRO A 218 10.54 9.04 2.85
N TRP A 219 10.86 10.30 3.14
CA TRP A 219 10.26 11.05 4.25
C TRP A 219 8.74 11.20 4.07
N LEU A 220 8.29 11.57 2.88
CA LEU A 220 6.87 11.72 2.62
C LEU A 220 6.14 10.39 2.76
N ARG A 221 6.68 9.31 2.18
CA ARG A 221 6.09 7.96 2.21
C ARG A 221 6.05 7.35 3.63
N LYS A 222 7.02 7.65 4.48
CA LYS A 222 7.12 7.17 5.88
C LYS A 222 6.41 8.08 6.89
N SER A 223 5.79 9.18 6.45
CA SER A 223 5.18 10.13 7.37
C SER A 223 4.00 9.51 8.15
N LYS A 224 3.85 9.90 9.41
CA LYS A 224 2.73 9.46 10.29
C LYS A 224 1.35 9.83 9.73
N PHE A 225 1.30 10.76 8.78
CA PHE A 225 0.11 11.10 8.01
C PHE A 225 -0.46 9.88 7.29
N TRP A 226 0.39 9.04 6.69
CA TRP A 226 -0.06 7.82 6.01
C TRP A 226 -0.44 6.72 6.98
N SER A 227 0.15 6.66 8.16
CA SER A 227 -0.33 5.79 9.24
C SER A 227 -1.76 6.15 9.65
N ALA A 228 -2.10 7.45 9.71
CA ALA A 228 -3.46 7.90 9.96
C ALA A 228 -4.41 7.54 8.80
N PHE A 229 -3.95 7.63 7.55
CA PHE A 229 -4.71 7.16 6.38
C PHE A 229 -5.02 5.66 6.48
N ALA A 230 -4.01 4.81 6.70
CA ALA A 230 -4.18 3.37 6.83
C ALA A 230 -5.08 2.97 8.02
N SER A 231 -4.95 3.68 9.14
CA SER A 231 -5.77 3.45 10.35
C SER A 231 -7.24 3.87 10.18
N TYR A 232 -7.59 4.63 9.14
CA TYR A 232 -8.98 4.92 8.82
C TYR A 232 -9.72 3.67 8.31
N PHE A 233 -9.01 2.80 7.59
CA PHE A 233 -9.53 1.58 6.94
C PHE A 233 -9.12 0.28 7.65
N PRO A 234 -8.75 0.36 8.93
CA PRO A 234 -7.89 -0.64 9.59
C PRO A 234 -7.03 -1.50 8.64
N ALA A 235 -6.27 -0.86 7.74
CA ALA A 235 -5.68 -1.57 6.61
C ALA A 235 -4.50 -2.46 7.04
N ARG A 236 -4.37 -3.62 6.38
CA ARG A 236 -3.34 -4.63 6.68
C ARG A 236 -2.71 -5.13 5.39
N LEU A 237 -1.38 -5.30 5.42
CA LEU A 237 -0.62 -5.97 4.35
C LEU A 237 -0.09 -7.29 4.89
N HIS A 238 -0.45 -8.37 4.21
CA HIS A 238 -0.13 -9.74 4.59
C HIS A 238 0.75 -10.38 3.52
N ARG A 239 1.92 -10.85 3.93
CA ARG A 239 2.89 -11.57 3.11
C ARG A 239 2.70 -13.07 3.30
N THR A 240 2.43 -13.80 2.20
CA THR A 240 2.39 -15.27 2.21
C THR A 240 3.80 -15.89 2.12
N VAL A 241 4.67 -15.32 1.27
CA VAL A 241 6.04 -15.81 1.06
C VAL A 241 7.04 -14.66 0.97
N GLU A 242 8.29 -14.99 1.30
CA GLU A 242 9.42 -14.09 1.04
C GLU A 242 9.69 -13.96 -0.45
N LEU A 243 10.10 -12.76 -0.85
CA LEU A 243 10.47 -12.47 -2.22
C LEU A 243 11.97 -12.14 -2.27
N GLU A 244 12.67 -12.80 -3.19
CA GLU A 244 14.08 -12.56 -3.44
C GLU A 244 14.32 -11.13 -3.94
N SER A 245 15.14 -10.36 -3.23
CA SER A 245 15.52 -9.00 -3.63
C SER A 245 16.39 -8.91 -4.89
N THR A 246 16.79 -10.06 -5.45
CA THR A 246 17.57 -10.18 -6.69
C THR A 246 16.70 -10.29 -7.94
N ARG A 247 15.38 -10.43 -7.79
CA ARG A 247 14.42 -10.55 -8.90
C ARG A 247 13.71 -9.22 -9.16
N LYS A 248 13.00 -9.19 -10.27
CA LYS A 248 12.08 -8.11 -10.67
C LYS A 248 10.65 -8.58 -10.49
N TYR A 249 9.75 -7.69 -10.11
CA TYR A 249 8.36 -8.09 -9.83
C TYR A 249 7.32 -7.15 -10.46
N ILE A 250 6.22 -7.74 -10.92
CA ILE A 250 4.98 -7.03 -11.22
C ILE A 250 3.92 -7.54 -10.26
N PHE A 251 3.56 -6.73 -9.27
CA PHE A 251 2.44 -6.97 -8.39
C PHE A 251 1.15 -6.60 -9.11
N GLY A 252 0.25 -7.56 -9.30
CA GLY A 252 -1.07 -7.29 -9.85
C GLY A 252 -2.11 -7.23 -8.74
N TYR A 253 -2.62 -6.03 -8.46
CA TYR A 253 -3.57 -5.74 -7.38
C TYR A 253 -5.01 -5.90 -7.84
N HIS A 254 -5.81 -6.60 -7.02
CA HIS A 254 -7.22 -6.88 -7.22
C HIS A 254 -8.01 -6.81 -5.90
N PRO A 255 -9.27 -6.37 -5.91
CA PRO A 255 -9.92 -5.63 -6.98
C PRO A 255 -9.41 -4.18 -7.00
N HIS A 256 -9.71 -3.43 -8.05
CA HIS A 256 -9.48 -1.99 -8.12
C HIS A 256 -10.34 -1.24 -7.09
N GLY A 257 -11.56 -1.73 -6.82
CA GLY A 257 -12.58 -0.94 -6.14
C GLY A 257 -12.79 0.40 -6.85
N ILE A 258 -13.25 1.42 -6.14
CA ILE A 258 -13.49 2.73 -6.77
C ILE A 258 -12.19 3.52 -6.97
N ILE A 259 -11.34 3.60 -5.93
CA ILE A 259 -10.11 4.43 -5.91
C ILE A 259 -8.85 3.61 -5.54
N SER A 260 -8.98 2.34 -5.19
CA SER A 260 -7.86 1.48 -4.77
C SER A 260 -7.12 2.02 -3.53
N HIS A 261 -7.86 2.35 -2.47
CA HIS A 261 -7.29 2.88 -1.23
C HIS A 261 -6.31 1.90 -0.58
N GLY A 262 -6.61 0.60 -0.63
CA GLY A 262 -5.70 -0.44 -0.13
C GLY A 262 -4.40 -0.49 -0.93
N ALA A 263 -4.47 -0.41 -2.27
CA ALA A 263 -3.27 -0.38 -3.11
C ALA A 263 -2.40 0.82 -2.77
N PHE A 264 -3.00 1.99 -2.59
CA PHE A 264 -2.29 3.20 -2.19
C PHE A 264 -1.64 3.06 -0.80
N ALA A 265 -2.37 2.56 0.21
CA ALA A 265 -1.85 2.33 1.55
C ALA A 265 -0.66 1.34 1.54
N ALA A 266 -0.78 0.22 0.85
CA ALA A 266 0.22 -0.85 0.82
C ALA A 266 1.44 -0.54 -0.05
N PHE A 267 1.23 0.04 -1.23
CA PHE A 267 2.26 0.10 -2.28
C PHE A 267 2.69 1.53 -2.62
N GLY A 268 1.82 2.52 -2.38
CA GLY A 268 2.10 3.94 -2.58
C GLY A 268 2.80 4.62 -1.39
N THR A 269 2.68 4.06 -0.18
CA THR A 269 3.24 4.60 1.06
C THR A 269 3.98 3.52 1.85
N GLU A 270 4.62 3.88 2.97
CA GLU A 270 5.18 2.90 3.92
C GLU A 270 4.25 2.66 5.13
N ALA A 271 2.98 3.07 5.07
CA ALA A 271 2.07 2.98 6.21
C ALA A 271 1.81 1.54 6.68
N LEU A 272 1.88 0.58 5.76
CA LEU A 272 1.73 -0.86 6.03
C LEU A 272 3.07 -1.61 6.03
N GLY A 273 4.19 -0.87 6.00
CA GLY A 273 5.57 -1.39 6.06
C GLY A 273 5.93 -2.35 4.94
N PHE A 274 5.65 -1.98 3.68
CA PHE A 274 6.04 -2.76 2.51
C PHE A 274 7.55 -3.08 2.52
N SER A 275 8.39 -2.07 2.81
CA SER A 275 9.84 -2.25 2.85
C SER A 275 10.31 -3.23 3.94
N ASP A 276 9.53 -3.40 5.02
CA ASP A 276 9.83 -4.31 6.12
C ASP A 276 9.39 -5.74 5.81
N LEU A 277 8.32 -5.91 5.00
CA LEU A 277 7.85 -7.22 4.53
C LEU A 277 8.66 -7.73 3.34
N TYR A 278 9.16 -6.82 2.49
CA TYR A 278 9.90 -7.13 1.26
C TYR A 278 11.24 -6.38 1.21
N PRO A 279 12.18 -6.69 2.12
CA PRO A 279 13.44 -5.97 2.23
C PRO A 279 14.25 -6.05 0.93
N GLY A 280 14.79 -4.91 0.51
CA GLY A 280 15.58 -4.80 -0.73
C GLY A 280 14.75 -4.73 -2.01
N ILE A 281 13.42 -4.76 -1.94
CA ILE A 281 12.54 -4.54 -3.09
C ILE A 281 12.01 -3.10 -3.06
N THR A 282 12.25 -2.35 -4.14
CA THR A 282 11.73 -1.00 -4.33
C THR A 282 10.53 -1.04 -5.25
N ASN A 283 9.33 -1.02 -4.67
CA ASN A 283 8.08 -1.01 -5.41
C ASN A 283 7.61 0.41 -5.79
N THR A 284 7.02 0.52 -6.97
CA THR A 284 6.37 1.74 -7.51
C THR A 284 4.92 1.44 -7.86
N LEU A 285 3.98 2.10 -7.18
CA LEU A 285 2.56 2.01 -7.54
C LEU A 285 2.30 2.84 -8.81
N LEU A 286 1.58 2.24 -9.75
CA LEU A 286 1.32 2.84 -11.06
C LEU A 286 -0.08 3.42 -11.15
N THR A 287 -0.18 4.59 -11.77
CA THR A 287 -1.45 5.29 -11.97
C THR A 287 -1.55 5.82 -13.39
N LEU A 288 -2.74 6.30 -13.76
CA LEU A 288 -3.02 6.90 -15.05
C LEU A 288 -2.02 8.02 -15.42
N ASP A 289 -1.55 8.02 -16.68
CA ASP A 289 -0.62 9.01 -17.23
C ASP A 289 -1.10 10.47 -17.06
N ALA A 290 -2.41 10.70 -17.19
CA ALA A 290 -3.01 12.02 -17.06
C ALA A 290 -2.72 12.69 -15.70
N ASN A 291 -2.52 11.91 -14.64
CA ASN A 291 -2.15 12.44 -13.32
C ASN A 291 -0.83 13.22 -13.36
N PHE A 292 0.09 12.83 -14.24
CA PHE A 292 1.40 13.47 -14.40
C PHE A 292 1.38 14.68 -15.34
N ARG A 293 0.19 15.05 -15.84
CA ARG A 293 -0.05 16.27 -16.62
C ARG A 293 -0.78 17.35 -15.81
N VAL A 294 -1.23 17.04 -14.60
CA VAL A 294 -1.89 17.99 -13.70
C VAL A 294 -0.82 18.76 -12.92
N PRO A 295 -0.68 20.09 -13.13
CA PRO A 295 0.28 20.91 -12.40
C PRO A 295 0.12 20.79 -10.89
N LEU A 296 1.23 20.85 -10.15
CA LEU A 296 1.38 20.65 -8.70
C LEU A 296 1.03 19.24 -8.20
N TYR A 297 -0.05 18.64 -8.69
CA TYR A 297 -0.40 17.25 -8.36
C TYR A 297 0.61 16.25 -8.91
N ARG A 298 1.13 16.49 -10.13
CA ARG A 298 2.24 15.72 -10.70
C ARG A 298 3.42 15.64 -9.73
N ASP A 299 3.85 16.80 -9.21
CA ASP A 299 4.99 16.89 -8.30
C ASP A 299 4.74 16.12 -7.01
N TYR A 300 3.52 16.21 -6.47
CA TYR A 300 3.08 15.45 -5.31
C TYR A 300 3.07 13.94 -5.57
N ALA A 301 2.55 13.50 -6.71
CA ALA A 301 2.49 12.09 -7.10
C ALA A 301 3.91 11.50 -7.29
N LEU A 302 4.80 12.23 -7.98
CA LEU A 302 6.20 11.85 -8.15
C LEU A 302 6.95 11.84 -6.80
N ALA A 303 6.63 12.76 -5.89
CA ALA A 303 7.19 12.77 -4.54
C ALA A 303 6.81 11.53 -3.71
N LEU A 304 5.60 10.98 -3.91
CA LEU A 304 5.22 9.68 -3.34
C LEU A 304 5.90 8.49 -4.03
N GLY A 305 6.55 8.73 -5.16
CA GLY A 305 7.16 7.70 -5.99
C GLY A 305 6.12 6.91 -6.78
N LEU A 306 4.99 7.52 -7.13
CA LEU A 306 4.05 6.99 -8.13
C LEU A 306 4.64 7.20 -9.54
N ALA A 307 4.27 6.34 -10.49
CA ALA A 307 4.66 6.49 -11.89
C ALA A 307 3.51 6.16 -12.86
N SER A 308 3.72 6.44 -14.15
CA SER A 308 2.75 6.18 -15.21
C SER A 308 2.57 4.67 -15.42
N VAL A 309 1.34 4.20 -15.61
CA VAL A 309 1.04 2.79 -15.96
C VAL A 309 1.35 2.47 -17.43
N SER A 310 1.98 3.39 -18.17
CA SER A 310 2.38 3.16 -19.55
C SER A 310 3.39 2.01 -19.66
N ARG A 311 3.36 1.31 -20.81
CA ARG A 311 4.32 0.23 -21.12
C ARG A 311 5.77 0.71 -20.95
N GLU A 312 6.08 1.88 -21.50
CA GLU A 312 7.41 2.47 -21.46
C GLU A 312 7.89 2.72 -20.03
N SER A 313 7.03 3.31 -19.17
CA SER A 313 7.37 3.54 -17.77
C SER A 313 7.68 2.24 -17.04
N ILE A 314 6.86 1.21 -17.25
CA ILE A 314 7.07 -0.10 -16.63
C ILE A 314 8.37 -0.75 -17.11
N GLU A 315 8.63 -0.76 -18.42
CA GLU A 315 9.88 -1.29 -18.99
C GLU A 315 11.08 -0.53 -18.42
N ASN A 316 11.03 0.80 -18.33
CA ASN A 316 12.09 1.63 -17.77
C ASN A 316 12.31 1.37 -16.26
N ILE A 317 11.25 1.29 -15.44
CA ILE A 317 11.37 1.00 -14.00
C ILE A 317 11.98 -0.39 -13.77
N LEU A 318 11.59 -1.38 -14.58
CA LEU A 318 12.07 -2.76 -14.45
C LEU A 318 13.43 -2.99 -15.12
N SER A 319 13.97 -2.04 -15.87
CA SER A 319 15.28 -2.17 -16.53
C SER A 319 16.34 -1.21 -16.01
N LYS A 320 15.98 -0.22 -15.17
CA LYS A 320 16.91 0.81 -14.68
C LYS A 320 16.99 0.87 -13.16
N GLY A 321 18.20 1.13 -12.67
CA GLY A 321 18.49 1.25 -11.25
C GLY A 321 18.43 -0.11 -10.55
N GLY A 322 17.97 -0.15 -9.31
CA GLY A 322 18.13 -1.36 -8.51
C GLY A 322 19.60 -1.60 -8.14
N ARG A 323 19.89 -2.72 -7.48
CA ARG A 323 21.22 -3.00 -6.91
C ARG A 323 22.32 -3.20 -7.96
N ASN A 324 21.97 -3.68 -9.16
CA ASN A 324 22.90 -3.92 -10.26
C ASN A 324 22.80 -2.88 -11.39
N GLY A 325 21.96 -1.85 -11.25
CA GLY A 325 21.70 -0.88 -12.31
C GLY A 325 20.74 -1.34 -13.41
N GLU A 326 20.39 -2.63 -13.47
CA GLU A 326 19.55 -3.27 -14.51
C GLU A 326 18.15 -3.69 -13.99
N GLY A 327 17.70 -3.07 -12.91
CA GLY A 327 16.38 -3.30 -12.33
C GLY A 327 16.34 -4.36 -11.24
N MET A 328 17.46 -4.92 -10.78
CA MET A 328 17.46 -5.89 -9.68
C MET A 328 16.84 -5.30 -8.40
N GLY A 329 15.80 -5.96 -7.87
CA GLY A 329 15.03 -5.48 -6.73
C GLY A 329 14.03 -4.38 -7.08
N ARG A 330 13.79 -4.09 -8.36
CA ARG A 330 12.70 -3.20 -8.78
C ARG A 330 11.39 -3.96 -8.87
N ALA A 331 10.32 -3.30 -8.46
CA ALA A 331 8.97 -3.79 -8.63
C ALA A 331 8.02 -2.68 -9.06
N VAL A 332 6.96 -3.07 -9.76
CA VAL A 332 5.81 -2.20 -10.01
C VAL A 332 4.54 -2.84 -9.50
N THR A 333 3.60 -2.04 -9.05
CA THR A 333 2.23 -2.49 -8.73
C THR A 333 1.25 -1.91 -9.74
N ILE A 334 0.51 -2.78 -10.40
CA ILE A 334 -0.55 -2.43 -11.35
C ILE A 334 -1.88 -2.85 -10.76
N VAL A 335 -2.83 -1.92 -10.70
CA VAL A 335 -4.23 -2.25 -10.41
C VAL A 335 -4.89 -2.74 -11.69
N ILE A 336 -5.07 -4.05 -11.83
CA ILE A 336 -5.33 -4.69 -13.14
C ILE A 336 -6.73 -4.41 -13.67
N GLY A 337 -7.75 -4.46 -12.81
CA GLY A 337 -9.15 -4.26 -13.21
C GLY A 337 -9.44 -2.87 -13.80
N GLY A 338 -8.68 -1.87 -13.37
CA GLY A 338 -8.74 -0.50 -13.90
C GLY A 338 -10.14 0.12 -13.82
N ALA A 339 -10.42 1.04 -14.74
CA ALA A 339 -11.68 1.77 -14.80
C ALA A 339 -12.92 0.89 -15.09
N ARG A 340 -12.76 -0.31 -15.67
CA ARG A 340 -13.90 -1.20 -15.94
C ARG A 340 -14.37 -1.85 -14.64
N GLU A 341 -13.44 -2.38 -13.86
CA GLU A 341 -13.77 -2.99 -12.57
C GLU A 341 -14.26 -1.96 -11.55
N SER A 342 -13.75 -0.72 -11.59
CA SER A 342 -14.22 0.34 -10.70
C SER A 342 -15.66 0.78 -10.96
N LEU A 343 -16.15 0.62 -12.20
CA LEU A 343 -17.54 0.89 -12.58
C LEU A 343 -18.52 -0.24 -12.22
N ASP A 344 -18.00 -1.43 -11.94
CA ASP A 344 -18.78 -2.62 -11.56
C ASP A 344 -18.57 -3.00 -10.08
N ALA A 345 -17.85 -2.18 -9.31
CA ALA A 345 -17.49 -2.42 -7.92
C ALA A 345 -18.73 -2.36 -7.01
N ARG A 346 -19.19 -3.53 -6.55
CA ARG A 346 -20.31 -3.66 -5.62
C ARG A 346 -19.86 -4.27 -4.30
N PRO A 347 -20.30 -3.72 -3.15
CA PRO A 347 -20.14 -4.35 -1.85
C PRO A 347 -20.61 -5.82 -1.85
N HIS A 348 -19.96 -6.62 -1.02
CA HIS A 348 -20.17 -8.04 -0.79
C HIS A 348 -19.94 -8.96 -2.01
N SER A 349 -19.43 -8.41 -3.11
CA SER A 349 -19.14 -9.15 -4.33
C SER A 349 -17.72 -8.89 -4.81
N LEU A 350 -17.09 -9.93 -5.37
CA LEU A 350 -15.74 -9.84 -5.92
C LEU A 350 -15.71 -10.37 -7.34
N ARG A 351 -15.80 -9.44 -8.30
CA ARG A 351 -15.79 -9.73 -9.73
C ARG A 351 -14.56 -9.08 -10.34
N LEU A 352 -13.62 -9.89 -10.84
CA LEU A 352 -12.35 -9.43 -11.36
C LEU A 352 -12.34 -9.40 -12.89
N VAL A 353 -12.15 -8.22 -13.46
CA VAL A 353 -12.00 -8.00 -14.91
C VAL A 353 -10.61 -8.47 -15.33
N LEU A 354 -10.44 -9.77 -15.54
CA LEU A 354 -9.12 -10.39 -15.73
C LEU A 354 -9.04 -11.35 -16.92
N LYS A 355 -10.16 -11.94 -17.38
CA LYS A 355 -10.16 -13.00 -18.40
C LYS A 355 -9.47 -12.58 -19.70
N SER A 356 -9.73 -11.35 -20.15
CA SER A 356 -9.14 -10.78 -21.37
C SER A 356 -7.85 -9.96 -21.12
N ARG A 357 -7.51 -9.68 -19.85
CA ARG A 357 -6.44 -8.75 -19.46
C ARG A 357 -5.07 -9.43 -19.42
N LYS A 358 -4.50 -9.72 -20.57
CA LYS A 358 -3.18 -10.38 -20.67
C LYS A 358 -1.99 -9.43 -20.87
N GLY A 359 -2.25 -8.11 -20.92
CA GLY A 359 -1.22 -7.11 -21.21
C GLY A 359 -0.09 -7.03 -20.17
N PHE A 360 -0.43 -7.14 -18.87
CA PHE A 360 0.56 -7.12 -17.80
C PHE A 360 1.40 -8.42 -17.77
N VAL A 361 0.80 -9.57 -18.12
CA VAL A 361 1.51 -10.85 -18.28
C VAL A 361 2.51 -10.77 -19.43
N LYS A 362 2.08 -10.24 -20.58
CA LYS A 362 2.96 -9.99 -21.73
C LYS A 362 4.16 -9.11 -21.36
N LEU A 363 3.95 -8.14 -20.48
CA LEU A 363 4.98 -7.22 -20.01
C LEU A 363 5.95 -7.88 -19.03
N ALA A 364 5.43 -8.70 -18.12
CA ALA A 364 6.24 -9.55 -17.24
C ALA A 364 7.16 -10.47 -18.05
N ILE A 365 6.62 -11.13 -19.09
CA ILE A 365 7.39 -12.00 -19.98
C ILE A 365 8.47 -11.22 -20.74
N ARG A 366 8.17 -10.01 -21.23
CA ARG A 366 9.17 -9.19 -21.93
C ARG A 366 10.32 -8.72 -21.04
N THR A 367 9.99 -8.38 -19.80
CA THR A 367 10.94 -7.82 -18.84
C THR A 367 11.64 -8.89 -17.99
N GLY A 368 11.15 -10.13 -18.00
CA GLY A 368 11.62 -11.18 -17.11
C GLY A 368 11.28 -10.93 -15.65
N ALA A 369 10.20 -10.17 -15.38
CA ALA A 369 9.72 -9.90 -14.04
C ALA A 369 8.74 -11.00 -13.60
N ASP A 370 8.87 -11.48 -12.37
CA ASP A 370 7.95 -12.44 -11.78
C ASP A 370 6.60 -11.75 -11.50
N LEU A 371 5.49 -12.43 -11.77
CA LEU A 371 4.16 -11.91 -11.47
C LEU A 371 3.80 -12.25 -10.04
N VAL A 372 3.31 -11.28 -9.28
CA VAL A 372 2.86 -11.48 -7.90
C VAL A 372 1.38 -11.11 -7.80
N PRO A 373 0.46 -12.09 -7.68
CA PRO A 373 -0.95 -11.80 -7.47
C PRO A 373 -1.17 -11.17 -6.09
N VAL A 374 -2.00 -10.13 -6.02
CA VAL A 374 -2.37 -9.48 -4.76
C VAL A 374 -3.88 -9.36 -4.71
N LEU A 375 -4.48 -9.88 -3.64
CA LEU A 375 -5.92 -9.87 -3.41
C LEU A 375 -6.25 -9.05 -2.16
N ALA A 376 -7.08 -8.04 -2.31
CA ALA A 376 -7.52 -7.13 -1.26
C ALA A 376 -8.97 -7.40 -0.88
N PHE A 377 -9.16 -7.99 0.29
CA PHE A 377 -10.46 -8.18 0.90
C PHE A 377 -10.93 -6.87 1.54
N GLY A 378 -12.17 -6.46 1.29
CA GLY A 378 -12.75 -5.23 1.85
C GLY A 378 -12.65 -3.99 0.94
N GLU A 379 -11.90 -4.04 -0.16
CA GLU A 379 -11.72 -2.87 -1.05
C GLU A 379 -13.04 -2.40 -1.69
N ASN A 380 -13.89 -3.33 -2.14
CA ASN A 380 -15.22 -3.01 -2.70
C ASN A 380 -16.22 -2.53 -1.63
N GLU A 381 -15.91 -2.70 -0.35
CA GLU A 381 -16.78 -2.33 0.76
C GLU A 381 -16.68 -0.83 1.12
N LEU A 382 -15.67 -0.14 0.57
CA LEU A 382 -15.35 1.23 0.94
C LEU A 382 -16.36 2.26 0.42
N TYR A 383 -17.18 1.90 -0.57
CA TYR A 383 -18.14 2.79 -1.21
C TYR A 383 -19.40 2.05 -1.63
N ASP A 384 -20.53 2.75 -1.69
CA ASP A 384 -21.72 2.28 -2.37
C ASP A 384 -21.78 2.92 -3.77
N GLN A 385 -21.77 2.07 -4.80
CA GLN A 385 -21.89 2.54 -6.17
C GLN A 385 -23.34 2.89 -6.50
N VAL A 386 -23.53 4.04 -7.15
CA VAL A 386 -24.83 4.42 -7.69
C VAL A 386 -24.94 3.81 -9.09
N ASP A 387 -26.00 3.03 -9.34
CA ASP A 387 -26.22 2.39 -10.62
C ASP A 387 -26.44 3.46 -11.71
N GLY A 388 -25.43 3.68 -12.56
CA GLY A 388 -25.45 4.75 -13.57
C GLY A 388 -26.52 4.58 -14.65
N VAL A 389 -27.11 3.39 -14.76
CA VAL A 389 -28.22 3.07 -15.68
C VAL A 389 -29.49 3.85 -15.33
N GLU A 390 -29.64 4.30 -14.08
CA GLU A 390 -30.83 5.03 -13.66
C GLU A 390 -30.84 6.51 -14.09
N HIS A 391 -29.72 7.05 -14.60
CA HIS A 391 -29.58 8.48 -14.88
C HIS A 391 -28.91 8.80 -16.24
N PRO A 392 -29.69 9.05 -17.31
CA PRO A 392 -29.17 9.26 -18.67
C PRO A 392 -28.23 10.46 -18.85
N TRP A 393 -28.37 11.54 -18.07
CA TRP A 393 -27.54 12.74 -18.16
C TRP A 393 -26.15 12.53 -17.56
N ILE A 394 -26.11 11.79 -16.46
CA ILE A 394 -24.91 11.31 -15.78
C ILE A 394 -24.08 10.44 -16.73
N HIS A 395 -24.72 9.49 -17.40
CA HIS A 395 -24.06 8.61 -18.37
C HIS A 395 -23.47 9.39 -19.55
N LYS A 396 -24.20 10.42 -20.06
CA LYS A 396 -23.68 11.31 -21.11
C LYS A 396 -22.45 12.11 -20.66
N PHE A 397 -22.43 12.61 -19.42
CA PHE A 397 -21.26 13.30 -18.87
C PHE A 397 -20.06 12.35 -18.69
N GLN A 398 -20.28 11.14 -18.15
CA GLN A 398 -19.23 10.12 -18.04
C GLN A 398 -18.62 9.78 -19.39
N MET A 399 -19.45 9.66 -20.44
CA MET A 399 -18.98 9.39 -21.80
C MET A 399 -18.22 10.58 -22.41
N LEU A 400 -18.57 11.82 -22.05
CA LEU A 400 -17.81 13.01 -22.46
C LEU A 400 -16.43 13.03 -21.79
N VAL A 401 -16.36 12.77 -20.48
CA VAL A 401 -15.09 12.68 -19.73
C VAL A 401 -14.24 11.53 -20.28
N LYS A 402 -14.84 10.36 -20.56
CA LYS A 402 -14.16 9.24 -21.22
C LYS A 402 -13.55 9.64 -22.55
N LYS A 403 -14.28 10.40 -23.37
CA LYS A 403 -13.83 10.86 -24.69
C LYS A 403 -12.71 11.90 -24.61
N GLY A 404 -12.72 12.78 -23.61
CA GLY A 404 -11.70 13.81 -23.42
C GLY A 404 -10.44 13.34 -22.68
N MET A 405 -10.61 12.54 -21.62
CA MET A 405 -9.53 12.17 -20.70
C MET A 405 -9.09 10.71 -20.82
N GLY A 406 -9.79 9.89 -21.59
CA GLY A 406 -9.45 8.47 -21.79
C GLY A 406 -9.88 7.52 -20.66
N PHE A 407 -10.51 8.05 -19.61
CA PHE A 407 -11.05 7.27 -18.48
C PHE A 407 -12.40 7.82 -18.03
N THR A 408 -13.22 6.95 -17.43
CA THR A 408 -14.53 7.31 -16.84
C THR A 408 -14.36 7.60 -15.36
N ILE A 409 -15.03 8.64 -14.87
CA ILE A 409 -15.15 8.90 -13.42
C ILE A 409 -16.34 8.07 -12.92
N PRO A 410 -16.14 7.06 -12.05
CA PRO A 410 -17.25 6.35 -11.42
C PRO A 410 -18.05 7.33 -10.57
N LEU A 411 -19.38 7.23 -10.61
CA LEU A 411 -20.24 7.95 -9.68
C LEU A 411 -20.53 7.04 -8.48
N PHE A 412 -20.22 7.54 -7.30
CA PHE A 412 -20.33 6.80 -6.06
C PHE A 412 -20.75 7.72 -4.93
N HIS A 413 -21.36 7.14 -3.91
CA HIS A 413 -21.62 7.82 -2.66
C HIS A 413 -21.08 6.99 -1.50
N ALA A 414 -20.62 7.69 -0.48
CA ALA A 414 -20.32 7.14 0.83
C ALA A 414 -20.68 8.21 1.86
N ARG A 415 -19.80 8.54 2.81
CA ARG A 415 -20.09 9.49 3.89
C ARG A 415 -19.79 10.93 3.50
N GLY A 416 -20.55 11.85 4.09
CA GLY A 416 -20.25 13.28 4.10
C GLY A 416 -19.13 13.62 5.06
N ILE A 417 -18.52 14.80 4.89
CA ILE A 417 -17.51 15.33 5.82
C ILE A 417 -18.12 15.56 7.21
N PHE A 418 -19.41 15.91 7.26
CA PHE A 418 -20.16 16.18 8.50
C PHE A 418 -21.28 15.16 8.77
N ASN A 419 -21.54 14.23 7.85
CA ASN A 419 -22.65 13.31 7.93
C ASN A 419 -22.27 11.89 7.49
N TYR A 420 -23.12 10.93 7.81
CA TYR A 420 -22.81 9.52 7.66
C TYR A 420 -23.51 8.81 6.49
N ASP A 421 -24.30 9.54 5.70
CA ASP A 421 -25.21 8.93 4.72
C ASP A 421 -25.03 9.48 3.29
N VAL A 422 -24.39 10.65 3.10
CA VAL A 422 -24.17 11.25 1.76
C VAL A 422 -22.86 12.05 1.69
N GLY A 423 -21.89 11.56 0.90
CA GLY A 423 -20.72 12.32 0.45
C GLY A 423 -19.63 11.49 -0.24
N LEU A 424 -18.42 12.04 -0.35
CA LEU A 424 -17.29 11.46 -1.10
C LEU A 424 -16.29 10.69 -0.22
N LEU A 425 -16.47 10.71 1.10
CA LEU A 425 -15.56 10.08 2.05
C LEU A 425 -15.90 8.59 2.18
N PRO A 426 -14.96 7.66 1.96
CA PRO A 426 -15.25 6.22 2.00
C PRO A 426 -15.70 5.75 3.39
N TYR A 427 -16.37 4.61 3.45
CA TYR A 427 -16.67 3.95 4.70
C TYR A 427 -15.39 3.50 5.42
N ARG A 428 -15.43 3.53 6.74
CA ARG A 428 -14.40 2.91 7.58
C ARG A 428 -14.71 1.43 7.65
N ARG A 429 -14.01 0.64 6.86
CA ARG A 429 -14.09 -0.81 6.83
C ARG A 429 -12.69 -1.36 6.68
N ALA A 430 -12.42 -2.49 7.33
CA ALA A 430 -11.15 -3.19 7.26
C ALA A 430 -10.78 -3.56 5.81
N VAL A 431 -9.53 -3.29 5.42
CA VAL A 431 -8.97 -3.72 4.13
C VAL A 431 -7.77 -4.64 4.39
N ASN A 432 -7.91 -5.91 4.04
CA ASN A 432 -6.87 -6.92 4.22
C ASN A 432 -6.27 -7.30 2.87
N ILE A 433 -5.00 -6.93 2.66
CA ILE A 433 -4.30 -7.08 1.38
C ILE A 433 -3.36 -8.28 1.51
N VAL A 434 -3.66 -9.35 0.79
CA VAL A 434 -2.89 -10.58 0.81
C VAL A 434 -2.06 -10.69 -0.47
N VAL A 435 -0.74 -10.76 -0.30
CA VAL A 435 0.21 -10.94 -1.39
C VAL A 435 0.49 -12.42 -1.58
N GLY A 436 0.21 -12.94 -2.76
CA GLY A 436 0.40 -14.34 -3.12
C GLY A 436 1.82 -14.71 -3.50
N ARG A 437 1.96 -15.97 -3.95
CA ARG A 437 3.24 -16.53 -4.38
C ARG A 437 3.63 -15.98 -5.75
N PRO A 438 4.93 -15.76 -6.01
CA PRO A 438 5.39 -15.29 -7.31
C PRO A 438 5.25 -16.40 -8.37
N ILE A 439 4.64 -16.08 -9.51
CA ILE A 439 4.69 -16.87 -10.73
C ILE A 439 6.02 -16.54 -11.41
N LYS A 440 6.90 -17.53 -11.50
CA LYS A 440 8.23 -17.37 -12.09
C LYS A 440 8.10 -17.24 -13.61
N VAL A 441 8.63 -16.13 -14.14
CA VAL A 441 8.53 -15.84 -15.57
C VAL A 441 9.90 -16.00 -16.24
N VAL A 442 9.90 -16.71 -17.37
CA VAL A 442 11.06 -16.80 -18.26
C VAL A 442 10.95 -15.69 -19.29
N GLN A 443 12.01 -14.89 -19.40
CA GLN A 443 12.01 -13.74 -20.30
C GLN A 443 11.94 -14.19 -21.77
N GLN A 444 11.03 -13.60 -22.55
CA GLN A 444 10.93 -13.78 -24.00
C GLN A 444 10.87 -12.45 -24.74
N GLY A 445 11.08 -12.49 -26.06
CA GLY A 445 10.82 -11.32 -26.92
C GLY A 445 11.93 -10.29 -26.98
N GLY A 446 13.19 -10.67 -26.73
CA GLY A 446 14.36 -9.80 -26.82
C GLY A 446 14.43 -8.97 -28.11
N LYS A 447 14.93 -9.52 -29.22
CA LYS A 447 15.11 -8.77 -30.49
C LYS A 447 13.83 -8.61 -31.32
N ASP A 448 12.96 -9.62 -31.30
CA ASP A 448 11.79 -9.66 -32.21
C ASP A 448 10.49 -9.19 -31.55
N ASN A 449 10.51 -8.84 -30.26
CA ASN A 449 9.36 -8.40 -29.46
C ASN A 449 8.16 -9.39 -29.44
N LYS A 450 8.36 -10.62 -29.94
CA LYS A 450 7.38 -11.70 -29.99
C LYS A 450 7.38 -12.46 -28.67
N VAL A 451 6.19 -12.66 -28.13
CA VAL A 451 5.92 -13.50 -26.97
C VAL A 451 5.09 -14.66 -27.48
N ASP A 452 5.44 -15.88 -27.09
CA ASP A 452 4.64 -17.06 -27.44
C ASP A 452 3.26 -16.96 -26.76
N GLU A 453 2.20 -17.06 -27.56
CA GLU A 453 0.83 -16.93 -27.08
C GLU A 453 0.46 -18.08 -26.13
N LYS A 454 0.97 -19.30 -26.38
CA LYS A 454 0.71 -20.45 -25.50
C LYS A 454 1.34 -20.25 -24.13
N TYR A 455 2.61 -19.83 -24.09
CA TYR A 455 3.28 -19.50 -22.83
C TYR A 455 2.60 -18.34 -22.09
N LEU A 456 2.19 -17.30 -22.82
CA LEU A 456 1.45 -16.17 -22.23
C LEU A 456 0.13 -16.62 -21.59
N ASP A 457 -0.62 -17.49 -22.25
CA ASP A 457 -1.87 -18.04 -21.73
C ASP A 457 -1.65 -18.95 -20.52
N GLN A 458 -0.57 -19.76 -20.54
CA GLN A 458 -0.18 -20.58 -19.40
C GLN A 458 0.14 -19.70 -18.18
N VAL A 459 1.00 -18.69 -18.32
CA VAL A 459 1.39 -17.80 -17.21
C VAL A 459 0.18 -17.01 -16.70
N HIS A 460 -0.73 -16.60 -17.59
CA HIS A 460 -1.98 -15.94 -17.20
C HIS A 460 -2.89 -16.89 -16.40
N GLN A 461 -3.00 -18.16 -16.79
CA GLN A 461 -3.77 -19.14 -16.05
C GLN A 461 -3.16 -19.42 -14.67
N GLU A 462 -1.83 -19.60 -14.57
CA GLU A 462 -1.13 -19.75 -13.29
C GLU A 462 -1.37 -18.54 -12.35
N TYR A 463 -1.41 -17.34 -12.93
CA TYR A 463 -1.73 -16.11 -12.19
C TYR A 463 -3.18 -16.11 -11.65
N VAL A 464 -4.15 -16.55 -12.47
CA VAL A 464 -5.55 -16.68 -12.07
C VAL A 464 -5.73 -17.76 -11.00
N ASP A 465 -5.09 -18.91 -11.16
CA ASP A 465 -5.17 -20.03 -10.21
C ASP A 465 -4.63 -19.62 -8.84
N GLU A 466 -3.55 -18.84 -8.80
CA GLU A 466 -3.01 -18.31 -7.54
C GLU A 466 -3.93 -17.25 -6.90
N LEU A 467 -4.68 -16.44 -7.68
CA LEU A 467 -5.74 -15.58 -7.13
C LEU A 467 -6.89 -16.38 -6.53
N VAL A 468 -7.34 -17.44 -7.21
CA VAL A 468 -8.38 -18.33 -6.71
C VAL A 468 -7.92 -19.01 -5.42
N ARG A 469 -6.66 -19.47 -5.37
CA ARG A 469 -6.07 -20.02 -4.14
C ARG A 469 -6.08 -19.01 -2.99
N LEU A 470 -5.69 -17.75 -3.23
CA LEU A 470 -5.76 -16.70 -2.22
C LEU A 470 -7.20 -16.46 -1.74
N TRP A 471 -8.16 -16.45 -2.67
CA TRP A 471 -9.56 -16.33 -2.30
C TRP A 471 -10.01 -17.49 -1.41
N ASP A 472 -9.82 -18.73 -1.85
CA ASP A 472 -10.24 -19.92 -1.11
C ASP A 472 -9.55 -20.05 0.25
N GLY A 473 -8.29 -19.65 0.35
CA GLY A 473 -7.52 -19.72 1.60
C GLY A 473 -7.91 -18.68 2.66
N TYR A 474 -8.57 -17.58 2.28
CA TYR A 474 -8.79 -16.44 3.20
C TYR A 474 -10.20 -15.82 3.15
N LYS A 475 -11.10 -16.24 2.25
CA LYS A 475 -12.46 -15.71 2.15
C LYS A 475 -13.28 -15.85 3.43
N ASP A 476 -13.13 -16.95 4.16
CA ASP A 476 -13.88 -17.18 5.41
C ASP A 476 -13.34 -16.34 6.58
N THR A 477 -12.09 -15.90 6.49
CA THR A 477 -11.46 -15.02 7.48
C THR A 477 -11.79 -13.56 7.21
N PHE A 478 -11.64 -13.11 5.96
CA PHE A 478 -11.67 -11.67 5.61
C PHE A 478 -12.91 -11.22 4.83
N ALA A 479 -13.69 -12.14 4.25
CA ALA A 479 -14.93 -11.85 3.51
C ALA A 479 -16.12 -12.63 4.10
N LYS A 480 -16.38 -12.40 5.40
CA LYS A 480 -17.46 -13.07 6.15
C LYS A 480 -18.85 -12.74 5.62
N ASP A 481 -19.05 -11.49 5.20
CA ASP A 481 -20.34 -10.98 4.72
C ASP A 481 -20.48 -11.09 3.18
N ARG A 482 -19.73 -11.98 2.53
CA ARG A 482 -19.79 -12.15 1.07
C ARG A 482 -21.15 -12.67 0.62
N GLN A 483 -21.63 -12.19 -0.53
CA GLN A 483 -22.86 -12.65 -1.18
C GLN A 483 -22.61 -13.62 -2.35
N GLY A 484 -21.34 -13.81 -2.73
CA GLY A 484 -20.93 -14.71 -3.80
C GLY A 484 -19.46 -15.08 -3.67
N GLU A 485 -19.04 -16.01 -4.52
CA GLU A 485 -17.64 -16.41 -4.68
C GLU A 485 -16.91 -15.49 -5.66
N LEU A 486 -15.58 -15.60 -5.71
CA LEU A 486 -14.77 -14.87 -6.67
C LEU A 486 -15.19 -15.22 -8.11
N GLU A 487 -15.53 -14.20 -8.90
CA GLU A 487 -15.83 -14.35 -10.33
C GLU A 487 -14.73 -13.73 -11.18
N ILE A 488 -14.19 -14.49 -12.14
CA ILE A 488 -13.31 -13.95 -13.17
C ILE A 488 -14.14 -13.58 -14.41
N VAL A 489 -14.26 -12.27 -14.67
CA VAL A 489 -15.09 -11.71 -15.74
C VAL A 489 -14.25 -11.11 -16.88
N GLU A 490 -14.93 -10.76 -17.96
CA GLU A 490 -14.33 -10.34 -19.25
C GLU A 490 -13.69 -8.96 -19.25
#